data_AF-A0A0D0A4Q6-F1
#
_entry.id   AF-A0A0D0A4Q6-F1
#
_cell.length_a   1.000
_cell.length_b   1.000
_cell.length_c   1.000
_cell.angle_alpha   90.00
_cell.angle_beta   90.00
_cell.angle_gamma   90.00
#
_symmetry.space_group_name_H-M   'P 1'
#
loop_
_entity.id
_entity.type
_entity.pdbx_description
1 polymer ?
#
loop_
_entity_poly.entity_id
_entity_poly.type
_entity_poly.pdbx_seq_one_letter_code
_entity_poly.pdbx_strand_id
1 'polypeptide(L)'
;MHQGGVVPSLLYLNTRMTANVSTSTHIVYWKTYMPPRRFLGIPQQDVQSGKVAVVDLAGAAESTLVNTLSSARSETVYVVTPVAMLKSLPGHVASCFTSQKRIFPHLDLDHIRESFEVGWYDGLTLGVYTVEQSCIASAT
;
A
#
# COMPACT_ATOMS: atom_id res chain seq x y z
N MET A 1 -12.23 11.67 10.40
CA MET A 1 -11.67 10.37 10.86
C MET A 1 -10.68 9.83 9.80
N HIS A 2 -9.61 10.60 9.49
CA HIS A 2 -8.67 10.28 8.40
C HIS A 2 -7.74 9.09 8.74
N GLN A 3 -7.55 8.81 10.04
CA GLN A 3 -6.62 7.78 10.51
C GLN A 3 -7.25 6.41 10.82
N GLY A 4 -8.57 6.25 10.65
CA GLY A 4 -9.30 5.04 11.05
C GLY A 4 -8.79 3.76 10.39
N GLY A 5 -8.38 3.83 9.12
CA GLY A 5 -7.81 2.71 8.38
C GLY A 5 -6.31 2.49 8.58
N VAL A 6 -5.55 3.55 8.92
CA VAL A 6 -4.09 3.52 8.93
C VAL A 6 -3.55 2.64 10.05
N VAL A 7 -4.07 2.79 11.29
CA VAL A 7 -3.62 1.98 12.43
C VAL A 7 -3.91 0.49 12.25
N PRO A 8 -5.10 0.06 11.81
CA PRO A 8 -5.32 -1.35 11.49
C PRO A 8 -4.41 -1.88 10.37
N SER A 9 -4.06 -1.06 9.38
CA SER A 9 -3.13 -1.47 8.31
C SER A 9 -1.71 -1.73 8.85
N LEU A 10 -1.25 -0.89 9.79
CA LEU A 10 0.03 -1.06 10.49
C LEU A 10 0.08 -2.38 11.24
N LEU A 11 -0.95 -2.65 12.05
CA LEU A 11 -1.03 -3.89 12.84
C LEU A 11 -1.05 -5.12 11.94
N TYR A 12 -1.82 -5.07 10.86
CA TYR A 12 -1.86 -6.16 9.87
C TYR A 12 -0.48 -6.43 9.27
N LEU A 13 0.21 -5.38 8.78
CA LEU A 13 1.55 -5.50 8.19
C LEU A 13 2.57 -6.00 9.21
N ASN A 14 2.54 -5.50 10.44
CA ASN A 14 3.41 -5.98 11.52
C ASN A 14 3.25 -7.50 11.74
N THR A 15 2.01 -7.98 11.80
CA THR A 15 1.73 -9.42 11.96
C THR A 15 2.26 -10.27 10.80
N ARG A 16 2.26 -9.73 9.57
CA ARG A 16 2.83 -10.42 8.40
C ARG A 16 4.35 -10.45 8.42
N MET A 17 4.99 -9.36 8.81
CA MET A 17 6.45 -9.29 8.90
C MET A 17 7.00 -10.17 10.02
N THR A 18 6.30 -10.28 11.15
CA THR A 18 6.70 -11.16 12.26
C THR A 18 6.51 -12.64 11.93
N ALA A 19 5.54 -12.98 11.08
CA ALA A 19 5.37 -14.36 10.60
C ALA A 19 6.47 -14.79 9.61
N ASN A 20 6.95 -13.86 8.77
CA ASN A 20 7.89 -14.15 7.67
C ASN A 20 9.20 -13.37 7.84
N VAL A 21 9.93 -13.64 8.92
CA VAL A 21 11.10 -12.86 9.33
C VAL A 21 12.25 -12.90 8.32
N SER A 22 12.36 -13.89 7.43
CA SER A 22 13.44 -13.96 6.43
C SER A 22 13.19 -13.16 5.16
N THR A 23 11.95 -12.76 4.90
CA THR A 23 11.53 -12.21 3.60
C THR A 23 11.84 -10.72 3.48
N SER A 24 12.55 -10.33 2.43
CA SER A 24 12.74 -8.92 2.08
C SER A 24 11.40 -8.28 1.68
N THR A 25 11.04 -7.15 2.28
CA THR A 25 9.71 -6.55 2.16
C THR A 25 9.78 -5.06 1.80
N HIS A 26 8.97 -4.64 0.83
CA HIS A 26 8.76 -3.23 0.48
C HIS A 26 7.33 -2.84 0.83
N ILE A 27 7.14 -1.78 1.60
CA ILE A 27 5.81 -1.24 1.95
C ILE A 27 5.67 0.15 1.33
N VAL A 28 4.66 0.32 0.50
CA VAL A 28 4.35 1.58 -0.17
C VAL A 28 3.02 2.11 0.35
N TYR A 29 3.01 3.32 0.87
CA TYR A 29 1.77 4.05 1.18
C TYR A 29 1.48 4.99 0.02
N TRP A 30 0.42 4.74 -0.73
CA TRP A 30 0.05 5.53 -1.91
C TRP A 30 -1.32 6.16 -1.73
N LYS A 31 -1.44 7.46 -2.03
CA LYS A 31 -2.67 8.25 -1.83
C LYS A 31 -3.28 8.18 -0.43
N THR A 32 -2.47 7.82 0.57
CA THR A 32 -2.82 7.81 1.99
C THR A 32 -1.60 8.20 2.79
N TYR A 33 -1.83 8.75 3.98
CA TYR A 33 -0.78 9.07 4.94
C TYR A 33 0.10 7.85 5.26
N MET A 34 1.43 8.02 5.11
CA MET A 34 2.42 7.09 5.67
C MET A 34 2.59 7.36 7.17
N PRO A 35 2.24 6.42 8.05
CA PRO A 35 2.48 6.57 9.48
C PRO A 35 3.97 6.58 9.84
N PRO A 36 4.35 7.17 10.99
CA PRO A 36 5.72 7.11 11.48
C PRO A 36 6.23 5.66 11.57
N ARG A 37 7.36 5.37 10.92
CA ARG A 37 7.91 4.01 10.75
C ARG A 37 8.04 3.23 12.05
N ARG A 38 8.32 3.91 13.18
CA ARG A 38 8.39 3.28 14.50
C ARG A 38 7.13 2.53 14.92
N PHE A 39 5.97 2.88 14.37
CA PHE A 39 4.69 2.20 14.64
C PHE A 39 4.49 0.91 13.85
N LEU A 40 5.31 0.63 12.83
CA LEU A 40 5.33 -0.65 12.14
C LEU A 40 6.01 -1.75 12.98
N GLY A 41 6.69 -1.40 14.08
CA GLY A 41 7.41 -2.34 14.93
C GLY A 41 8.56 -3.05 14.21
N ILE A 42 9.11 -2.44 13.15
CA ILE A 42 10.21 -3.01 12.36
C ILE A 42 11.53 -2.79 13.13
N PRO A 43 12.35 -3.84 13.34
CA PRO A 43 13.67 -3.69 13.91
C PRO A 43 14.53 -2.71 13.11
N GLN A 44 15.26 -1.82 13.78
CA GLN A 44 16.08 -0.80 13.10
C GLN A 44 17.12 -1.42 12.15
N GLN A 45 17.68 -2.58 12.51
CA GLN A 45 18.62 -3.34 11.68
C GLN A 45 18.02 -3.80 10.34
N ASP A 46 16.72 -4.12 10.31
CA ASP A 46 16.03 -4.56 9.09
C ASP A 46 15.79 -3.38 8.14
N VAL A 47 15.60 -2.17 8.69
CA VAL A 47 15.53 -0.94 7.89
C VAL A 47 16.92 -0.56 7.37
N GLN A 48 17.95 -0.60 8.22
CA GLN A 48 19.32 -0.21 7.86
C GLN A 48 19.96 -1.16 6.83
N SER A 49 19.66 -2.45 6.92
CA SER A 49 20.11 -3.45 5.93
C SER A 49 19.35 -3.39 4.60
N GLY A 50 18.26 -2.61 4.53
CA GLY A 50 17.38 -2.56 3.35
C GLY A 50 16.46 -3.78 3.22
N LYS A 51 16.48 -4.70 4.19
CA LYS A 51 15.56 -5.85 4.23
C LYS A 51 14.10 -5.40 4.26
N VAL A 52 13.79 -4.33 4.98
CA VAL A 52 12.46 -3.69 4.96
C VAL A 52 12.57 -2.25 4.50
N ALA A 53 11.98 -1.96 3.34
CA ALA A 53 11.86 -0.62 2.80
C ALA A 53 10.43 -0.07 3.01
N VAL A 54 10.30 1.19 3.42
CA VAL A 54 9.01 1.86 3.58
C VAL A 54 9.05 3.20 2.85
N VAL A 55 8.15 3.37 1.87
CA VAL A 55 8.11 4.53 0.98
C VAL A 55 6.77 5.24 1.10
N ASP A 56 6.84 6.56 1.19
CA ASP A 56 5.70 7.46 1.18
C ASP A 56 5.48 8.00 -0.23
N LEU A 57 4.32 7.67 -0.81
CA LEU A 57 3.83 8.14 -2.10
C LEU A 57 2.45 8.82 -1.96
N ALA A 58 2.13 9.41 -0.80
CA ALA A 58 0.83 10.04 -0.56
C ALA A 58 0.45 11.08 -1.63
N GLY A 59 1.40 11.96 -1.99
CA GLY A 59 1.23 12.99 -3.03
C GLY A 59 1.67 12.58 -4.44
N ALA A 60 2.10 11.34 -4.64
CA ALA A 60 2.73 10.94 -5.89
C ALA A 60 1.71 10.73 -7.03
N ALA A 61 2.18 10.90 -8.26
CA ALA A 61 1.44 10.50 -9.45
C ALA A 61 1.46 8.96 -9.60
N GLU A 62 0.54 8.45 -10.41
CA GLU A 62 0.48 7.01 -10.75
C GLU A 62 1.79 6.50 -11.36
N SER A 63 2.38 7.25 -12.30
CA SER A 63 3.65 6.87 -12.92
C SER A 63 4.78 6.67 -11.89
N THR A 64 4.78 7.46 -10.80
CA THR A 64 5.74 7.32 -9.71
C THR A 64 5.48 6.03 -8.92
N LEU A 65 4.23 5.65 -8.69
CA LEU A 65 3.89 4.36 -8.10
C LEU A 65 4.42 3.23 -8.97
N VAL A 66 4.07 3.23 -10.26
CA VAL A 66 4.46 2.17 -11.20
C VAL A 66 5.98 2.03 -11.31
N ASN A 67 6.71 3.14 -11.41
CA ASN A 67 8.17 3.14 -11.42
C ASN A 67 8.74 2.59 -10.11
N THR A 68 8.16 2.99 -8.97
CA THR A 68 8.58 2.50 -7.64
C THR A 68 8.40 0.98 -7.54
N LEU A 69 7.25 0.47 -7.96
CA LEU A 69 6.92 -0.96 -7.95
C LEU A 69 7.81 -1.76 -8.90
N SER A 70 8.09 -1.25 -10.09
CA SER A 70 8.97 -1.89 -11.09
C SER A 70 10.43 -1.96 -10.63
N SER A 71 10.87 -0.96 -9.84
CA SER A 71 12.24 -0.87 -9.33
C SER A 71 12.46 -1.61 -8.00
N ALA A 72 11.39 -2.07 -7.35
CA ALA A 72 11.49 -2.80 -6.11
C ALA A 72 12.32 -4.08 -6.32
N ARG A 73 13.15 -4.42 -5.33
CA ARG A 73 13.96 -5.66 -5.33
C ARG A 73 13.62 -6.59 -4.17
N SER A 74 12.50 -6.31 -3.50
CA SER A 74 12.03 -7.07 -2.36
C SER A 74 11.21 -8.26 -2.84
N GLU A 75 11.33 -9.39 -2.16
CA GLU A 75 10.52 -10.58 -2.44
C GLU A 75 9.02 -10.31 -2.30
N THR A 76 8.62 -9.47 -1.34
CA THR A 76 7.23 -9.08 -1.15
C THR A 76 7.08 -7.57 -1.21
N VAL A 77 6.11 -7.10 -1.99
CA VAL A 77 5.76 -5.67 -2.09
C VAL A 77 4.31 -5.49 -1.65
N TYR A 78 4.12 -4.74 -0.58
CA TYR A 78 2.82 -4.30 -0.10
C TYR A 78 2.52 -2.89 -0.57
N VAL A 79 1.28 -2.66 -0.99
CA VAL A 79 0.74 -1.31 -1.25
C VAL A 79 -0.46 -1.08 -0.34
N VAL A 80 -0.42 0.02 0.39
CA VAL A 80 -1.52 0.52 1.22
C VAL A 80 -2.10 1.73 0.52
N THR A 81 -3.37 1.65 0.13
CA THR A 81 -4.04 2.71 -0.63
C THR A 81 -5.56 2.64 -0.43
N PRO A 82 -6.29 3.76 -0.50
CA PRO A 82 -7.75 3.72 -0.58
C PRO A 82 -8.21 2.85 -1.74
N VAL A 83 -9.29 2.07 -1.56
CA VAL A 83 -9.80 1.18 -2.62
C VAL A 83 -10.21 2.00 -3.85
N ALA A 84 -10.76 3.20 -3.64
CA ALA A 84 -11.09 4.14 -4.70
C ALA A 84 -9.88 4.47 -5.59
N MET A 85 -8.71 4.65 -4.99
CA MET A 85 -7.46 4.97 -5.69
C MET A 85 -6.89 3.77 -6.43
N LEU A 86 -7.05 2.55 -5.92
CA LEU A 86 -6.69 1.37 -6.71
C LEU A 86 -7.57 1.26 -7.97
N LYS A 87 -8.87 1.53 -7.84
CA LYS A 87 -9.84 1.45 -8.93
C LYS A 87 -9.66 2.52 -10.01
N SER A 88 -8.96 3.61 -9.72
CA SER A 88 -8.64 4.63 -10.72
C SER A 88 -7.42 4.28 -11.58
N LEU A 89 -6.65 3.25 -11.22
CA LEU A 89 -5.55 2.75 -12.04
C LEU A 89 -6.05 2.13 -13.37
N PRO A 90 -5.25 2.18 -14.44
CA PRO A 90 -5.50 1.42 -15.66
C PRO A 90 -5.69 -0.06 -15.36
N GLY A 91 -6.64 -0.70 -16.03
CA GLY A 91 -7.04 -2.07 -15.72
C GLY A 91 -5.90 -3.11 -15.76
N HIS A 92 -4.93 -2.92 -16.65
CA HIS A 92 -3.75 -3.78 -16.78
C HIS A 92 -2.75 -3.62 -15.62
N VAL A 93 -2.66 -2.43 -15.03
CA VAL A 93 -1.86 -2.19 -13.81
C VAL A 93 -2.62 -2.70 -12.59
N ALA A 94 -3.91 -2.38 -12.48
CA ALA A 94 -4.77 -2.78 -11.36
C ALA A 94 -4.85 -4.31 -11.20
N SER A 95 -4.82 -5.07 -12.30
CA SER A 95 -4.83 -6.54 -12.26
C SER A 95 -3.58 -7.16 -11.61
N CYS A 96 -2.48 -6.42 -11.51
CA CYS A 96 -1.26 -6.89 -10.84
C CYS A 96 -1.35 -6.84 -9.31
N PHE A 97 -2.45 -6.33 -8.74
CA PHE A 97 -2.66 -6.18 -7.31
C PHE A 97 -3.57 -7.29 -6.78
N THR A 98 -3.13 -7.97 -5.74
CA THR A 98 -3.93 -8.95 -5.01
C THR A 98 -4.34 -8.39 -3.65
N SER A 99 -5.65 -8.31 -3.40
CA SER A 99 -6.20 -7.80 -2.12
C SER A 99 -5.85 -8.73 -0.96
N GLN A 100 -5.14 -8.20 0.03
CA GLN A 100 -4.78 -8.91 1.26
C GLN A 100 -5.69 -8.57 2.43
N LYS A 101 -6.03 -7.29 2.59
CA LYS A 101 -6.91 -6.81 3.65
C LYS A 101 -7.71 -5.61 3.19
N ARG A 102 -9.00 -5.59 3.54
CA ARG A 102 -9.88 -4.43 3.42
C ARG A 102 -10.21 -3.91 4.82
N ILE A 103 -10.05 -2.60 5.02
CA ILE A 103 -10.17 -1.96 6.32
C ILE A 103 -11.20 -0.83 6.20
N PHE A 104 -12.35 -1.05 6.84
CA PHE A 104 -13.44 -0.10 6.90
C PHE A 104 -13.76 0.24 8.37
N PRO A 105 -14.08 1.51 8.70
CA PRO A 105 -14.09 2.67 7.81
C PRO A 105 -12.72 3.37 7.74
N HIS A 106 -12.43 3.98 6.59
CA HIS A 106 -11.32 4.90 6.35
C HIS A 106 -11.82 6.08 5.52
N LEU A 107 -11.81 7.27 6.12
CA LEU A 107 -12.26 8.49 5.44
C LEU A 107 -11.07 9.17 4.76
N ASP A 108 -10.97 8.97 3.45
CA ASP A 108 -10.10 9.77 2.59
C ASP A 108 -10.76 11.14 2.35
N LEU A 109 -10.03 12.21 2.65
CA LEU A 109 -10.49 13.59 2.48
C LEU A 109 -9.82 14.28 1.28
N ASP A 110 -8.79 13.66 0.72
CA ASP A 110 -8.03 14.20 -0.40
C ASP A 110 -8.63 13.76 -1.74
N HIS A 111 -9.31 12.60 -1.75
CA HIS A 111 -9.90 11.99 -2.96
C HIS A 111 -11.40 11.72 -2.82
N ILE A 112 -12.13 12.71 -2.29
CA ILE A 112 -13.56 12.59 -2.00
C ILE A 112 -14.37 12.20 -3.24
N ARG A 113 -14.07 12.78 -4.41
CA ARG A 113 -14.81 12.53 -5.65
C ARG A 113 -14.72 11.06 -6.05
N GLU A 114 -13.50 10.53 -6.10
CA GLU A 114 -13.23 9.14 -6.46
C GLU A 114 -13.85 8.18 -5.44
N SER A 115 -13.81 8.53 -4.15
CA SER A 115 -14.51 7.77 -3.10
C SER A 115 -16.03 7.72 -3.31
N PHE A 116 -16.65 8.81 -3.74
CA PHE A 116 -18.08 8.81 -4.06
C PHE A 116 -18.42 7.95 -5.29
N GLU A 117 -17.60 8.04 -6.34
CA GLU A 117 -17.81 7.31 -7.60
C GLU A 117 -17.81 5.79 -7.41
N VAL A 118 -16.99 5.26 -6.50
CA VAL A 118 -16.90 3.83 -6.23
C VAL A 118 -17.92 3.32 -5.19
N GLY A 119 -18.75 4.21 -4.65
CA GLY A 119 -19.80 3.93 -3.67
C GLY A 119 -19.31 3.91 -2.22
N TRP A 120 -20.25 4.00 -1.27
CA TRP A 120 -19.96 4.26 0.16
C TRP A 120 -19.00 3.27 0.81
N TYR A 121 -19.12 1.96 0.53
CA TYR A 121 -18.29 0.96 1.19
C TYR A 121 -16.84 1.04 0.68
N ASP A 122 -16.64 0.96 -0.63
CA ASP A 122 -15.32 0.99 -1.25
C ASP A 122 -14.67 2.37 -1.09
N GLY A 123 -15.45 3.45 -1.20
CA GLY A 123 -15.00 4.82 -1.03
C GLY A 123 -14.53 5.15 0.39
N LEU A 124 -14.99 4.37 1.38
CA LEU A 124 -14.59 4.48 2.77
C LEU A 124 -13.73 3.28 3.21
N THR A 125 -13.06 2.60 2.29
CA THR A 125 -12.19 1.45 2.63
C THR A 125 -10.74 1.76 2.28
N LEU A 126 -9.85 1.48 3.23
CA LEU A 126 -8.41 1.36 2.96
C LEU A 126 -8.07 -0.09 2.62
N GLY A 127 -7.33 -0.30 1.54
CA GLY A 127 -6.86 -1.60 1.11
C GLY A 127 -5.38 -1.81 1.42
N VAL A 128 -5.03 -3.05 1.75
CA VAL A 128 -3.65 -3.55 1.74
C VAL A 128 -3.58 -4.61 0.65
N TYR A 129 -2.63 -4.45 -0.27
CA TYR A 129 -2.46 -5.28 -1.45
C TYR A 129 -1.04 -5.83 -1.52
N THR A 130 -0.86 -7.01 -2.09
CA THR A 130 0.44 -7.45 -2.61
C THR A 130 0.49 -7.21 -4.11
N VAL A 131 1.68 -6.96 -4.63
CA VAL A 131 1.88 -6.69 -6.06
C VAL A 131 2.76 -7.76 -6.69
N GLU A 132 2.34 -8.27 -7.84
CA GLU A 132 3.18 -9.10 -8.69
C GLU A 132 4.09 -8.20 -9.57
N GLN A 133 5.38 -8.15 -9.26
CA GLN A 133 6.32 -7.25 -9.94
C GLN A 133 6.55 -7.60 -11.42
N SER A 134 6.55 -8.89 -11.78
CA SER A 134 6.60 -9.36 -13.17
C SER A 134 5.42 -8.87 -14.00
N CYS A 135 4.23 -8.83 -13.39
CA CYS A 135 3.03 -8.28 -14.01
C CYS A 135 3.18 -6.77 -14.24
N ILE A 136 3.64 -6.01 -13.23
CA ILE A 136 3.85 -4.55 -13.37
C ILE A 136 4.85 -4.23 -14.49
N ALA A 137 5.96 -4.96 -14.58
CA ALA A 137 6.97 -4.74 -15.62
C ALA A 137 6.46 -5.01 -17.05
N SER A 138 5.43 -5.86 -17.18
CA SER A 138 4.79 -6.17 -18.48
C SER A 138 3.61 -5.25 -18.80
N ALA A 139 3.13 -4.51 -17.79
CA ALA A 139 2.00 -3.60 -17.85
C ALA A 139 2.41 -2.17 -18.26
N THR A 140 3.72 -1.86 -18.25
CA THR A 140 4.33 -0.60 -18.72
C THR A 140 4.91 -0.72 -20.12
#